data_AF-A0A4R2ZG03-F1
#
_entry.id   AF-A0A4R2ZG03-F1
#
_cell.length_a   1.000
_cell.length_b   1.000
_cell.length_c   1.000
_cell.angle_alpha   90.00
_cell.angle_beta   90.00
_cell.angle_gamma   90.00
#
_symmetry.space_group_name_H-M   'P 1'
#
loop_
_entity.id
_entity.type
_entity.pdbx_description
1 polymer ?
#
loop_
_entity_poly.entity_id
_entity_poly.type
_entity_poly.pdbx_seq_one_letter_code
_entity_poly.pdbx_strand_id
1 'polypeptide(L)' 'MCIFLICAISEYKHIAVILLLKENLLKTSIHKAFSFEEIGKARLKVETNRDIDKVVVNI' A
#
# COMPACT_ATOMS: atom_id res chain seq x y z
N MET A 1 9.73 27.70 -14.22
CA MET A 1 9.39 26.49 -14.99
C MET A 1 9.25 25.27 -14.06
N CYS A 2 8.49 25.39 -12.96
CA CYS A 2 8.40 24.34 -11.92
C CYS A 2 6.97 23.87 -11.64
N ILE A 3 5.96 24.59 -12.15
CA ILE A 3 4.54 24.31 -11.89
C ILE A 3 4.03 23.17 -12.79
N PHE A 4 4.57 23.03 -14.00
CA PHE A 4 4.20 21.94 -14.92
C PHE A 4 4.65 20.55 -14.46
N LEU A 5 5.77 20.45 -13.72
CA LEU A 5 6.28 19.17 -13.24
C LEU A 5 5.36 18.58 -12.15
N ILE A 6 4.79 19.43 -11.29
CA ILE A 6 3.92 19.00 -10.19
C ILE A 6 2.55 18.52 -10.71
N CYS A 7 2.02 19.14 -11.77
CA CYS A 7 0.77 18.69 -12.39
C CYS A 7 0.92 17.37 -13.15
N ALA A 8 2.02 17.15 -13.88
CA ALA A 8 2.29 15.88 -14.57
C ALA A 8 2.45 14.70 -13.61
N ILE A 9 2.97 14.93 -12.39
CA ILE A 9 3.06 13.90 -11.36
C ILE A 9 1.66 13.40 -10.96
N SER A 10 0.57 14.17 -11.14
CA SER A 10 -0.77 13.70 -10.80
C SER A 10 -1.25 12.49 -11.63
N GLU A 11 -0.84 12.41 -12.90
CA GLU A 11 -1.18 11.27 -13.79
C GLU A 11 -0.22 10.09 -13.60
N TYR A 12 1.01 10.35 -13.14
CA TYR A 12 2.05 9.33 -12.96
C TYR A 12 2.38 9.02 -11.48
N LYS A 13 1.53 9.41 -10.52
CA LYS A 13 1.75 9.18 -9.08
C LYS A 13 2.07 7.72 -8.79
N HIS A 14 1.36 6.80 -9.44
CA HIS A 14 1.56 5.36 -9.28
C HIS A 14 2.95 4.91 -9.76
N ILE A 15 3.45 5.45 -10.89
CA ILE A 15 4.77 5.12 -11.41
C ILE A 15 5.86 5.63 -10.47
N ALA A 16 5.73 6.85 -9.97
CA ALA A 16 6.67 7.41 -9.01
C ALA A 16 6.73 6.59 -7.71
N VAL A 17 5.58 6.17 -7.18
CA VAL A 17 5.52 5.30 -6.00
C VAL A 17 6.16 3.94 -6.28
N ILE A 18 5.90 3.32 -7.44
CA ILE A 18 6.50 2.04 -7.83
C ILE A 18 8.03 2.14 -7.93
N LEU A 19 8.55 3.22 -8.55
CA LEU A 19 9.98 3.46 -8.65
C LEU A 19 10.62 3.60 -7.26
N LEU A 20 10.01 4.38 -6.37
CA LEU A 20 10.51 4.56 -5.01
C LEU A 20 10.48 3.26 -4.17
N LEU A 21 9.48 2.39 -4.39
CA LEU A 21 9.44 1.05 -3.80
C LEU A 21 10.56 0.16 -4.36
N LYS A 22 10.80 0.20 -5.69
CA LYS A 22 11.84 -0.60 -6.36
C LYS A 22 13.25 -0.22 -5.91
N GLU A 23 13.49 1.07 -5.69
CA GLU A 23 14.76 1.61 -5.19
C GLU A 23 14.91 1.46 -3.65
N ASN A 24 13.99 0.78 -2.96
CA ASN A 24 13.96 0.62 -1.49
C ASN A 24 13.92 1.94 -0.70
N LEU A 25 13.56 3.06 -1.35
CA LEU A 25 13.41 4.38 -0.72
C LEU A 25 12.06 4.53 0.01
N LEU A 26 11.07 3.72 -0.36
CA LEU A 26 9.82 3.53 0.38
C LEU A 26 9.73 2.06 0.81
N LYS A 27 9.31 1.82 2.06
CA LYS A 27 8.93 0.48 2.55
C LYS A 27 7.43 0.44 2.76
N THR A 28 6.78 -0.63 2.31
CA THR A 28 5.38 -0.87 2.63
C THR A 28 5.25 -1.33 4.08
N SER A 29 4.32 -0.73 4.83
CA SER A 29 3.99 -1.18 6.19
C SER A 29 2.97 -2.33 6.15
N ILE A 30 3.32 -3.42 5.46
CA ILE A 30 2.49 -4.63 5.49
C ILE A 30 2.78 -5.33 6.81
N HIS A 31 1.81 -5.31 7.72
CA HIS A 31 1.96 -5.91 9.05
C HIS A 31 1.78 -7.43 9.01
N LYS A 32 0.82 -7.91 8.21
CA LYS A 32 0.48 -9.32 8.14
C LYS A 32 -0.14 -9.72 6.80
N ALA A 33 0.25 -10.90 6.32
CA ALA A 33 -0.39 -11.58 5.20
C ALA A 33 -1.35 -12.66 5.72
N PHE A 34 -2.51 -12.78 5.08
CA PHE A 34 -3.52 -13.81 5.30
C PHE A 34 -3.71 -14.63 4.02
N SER A 35 -4.10 -15.89 4.14
CA SER A 35 -4.55 -16.65 2.98
C SER A 35 -5.99 -16.28 2.60
N PHE A 36 -6.42 -16.63 1.40
CA PHE A 36 -7.78 -16.37 0.92
C PHE A 36 -8.85 -16.96 1.85
N GLU A 37 -8.62 -18.17 2.38
CA GLU A 37 -9.52 -18.85 3.33
C GLU A 37 -9.70 -18.07 4.64
N GLU A 38 -8.73 -17.20 4.98
CA GLU A 38 -8.72 -16.40 6.20
C GLU A 38 -9.22 -14.97 6.01
N ILE A 39 -9.76 -14.61 4.84
CA ILE A 39 -10.21 -13.25 4.53
C ILE A 39 -11.22 -12.70 5.55
N GLY A 40 -12.09 -13.54 6.09
CA GLY A 40 -13.03 -13.16 7.15
C GLY A 40 -12.33 -12.74 8.46
N LYS A 41 -11.23 -13.40 8.81
CA LYS A 41 -10.42 -13.05 9.99
C LYS A 41 -9.62 -11.77 9.75
N ALA A 42 -9.09 -11.59 8.54
CA ALA A 42 -8.39 -10.38 8.13
C ALA A 42 -9.32 -9.16 8.26
N ARG A 43 -10.55 -9.28 7.75
CA ARG A 43 -11.57 -8.22 7.82
C ARG A 43 -11.92 -7.85 9.26
N LEU A 44 -12.20 -8.84 10.12
CA LEU A 44 -12.53 -8.60 11.53
C LEU A 44 -11.40 -7.88 12.28
N LYS A 45 -10.14 -8.20 11.98
CA LYS A 45 -8.98 -7.56 12.63
C LYS A 45 -8.81 -6.10 12.24
N VAL A 46 -9.07 -5.75 10.99
CA VAL A 46 -9.08 -4.35 10.51
C VAL A 46 -10.25 -3.58 11.13
N GLU A 47 -11.46 -4.15 11.11
CA GLU A 47 -12.66 -3.51 11.65
C GLU A 47 -12.60 -3.25 13.16
N THR A 48 -11.87 -4.11 13.89
CA THR A 48 -11.70 -3.97 15.34
C THR A 48 -10.50 -3.10 15.75
N ASN A 49 -9.82 -2.45 14.79
CA ASN A 49 -8.59 -1.66 15.01
C ASN A 49 -7.49 -2.42 15.78
N ARG A 50 -7.51 -3.76 15.72
CA ARG A 50 -6.50 -4.60 16.40
C ARG A 50 -5.20 -4.71 15.64
N ASP A 51 -5.22 -4.40 14.34
CA ASP A 51 -4.04 -4.22 13.51
C ASP A 51 -4.05 -2.76 13.02
N ILE A 52 -3.00 -2.00 13.35
CA ILE A 52 -2.87 -0.55 13.09
C ILE A 52 -2.36 -0.29 11.65
N ASP A 53 -1.93 -1.34 10.96
CA ASP A 53 -1.24 -1.28 9.67
C ASP A 53 -1.93 -2.13 8.59
N LYS A 54 -1.49 -1.94 7.33
CA LYS A 54 -2.08 -2.62 6.16
C LYS A 54 -1.89 -4.14 6.25
N VAL A 55 -2.97 -4.87 6.01
CA VAL A 55 -2.96 -6.33 5.87
C VAL A 55 -3.14 -6.71 4.39
N VAL A 56 -2.54 -7.83 3.98
CA VAL A 56 -2.64 -8.35 2.60
C VAL A 56 -3.29 -9.72 2.62
N VAL A 57 -4.11 -10.03 1.63
CA VAL A 57 -4.67 -11.37 1.41
C VAL A 57 -4.06 -11.92 0.14
N ASN A 58 -3.38 -13.06 0.25
CA ASN A 58 -2.85 -13.80 -0.89
C ASN A 58 -3.98 -14.61 -1.51
N ILE A 59 -4.13 -14.51 -2.83
CA ILE A 59 -5.18 -15.13 -3.64
C ILE A 59 -4.54 -16.09 -4.64
#